data_AF-A0A5D3KPZ4-F1
#
_entry.id   AF-A0A5D3KPZ4-F1
#
_cell.length_a   1.000
_cell.length_b   1.000
_cell.length_c   1.000
_cell.angle_alpha   90.00
_cell.angle_beta   90.00
_cell.angle_gamma   90.00
#
_symmetry.space_group_name_H-M   'P 1'
#
loop_
_entity.id
_entity.type
_entity.pdbx_description
1 polymer ?
#
loop_
_entity_poly.entity_id
_entity_poly.type
_entity_poly.pdbx_seq_one_letter_code
_entity_poly.pdbx_strand_id
1 'polypeptide(L)' 'MLVDRGLQAMNVELVSDAYAIAANYLRRSGAIPDTLVTNERLLEIIIKLFQHGEFNKIRLANKAIVRFEAQSGARAA' A
#
# COMPACT_ATOMS: atom_id res chain seq x y z
N MET A 1 -6.11 30.47 5.27
CA MET A 1 -5.71 29.05 5.38
C MET A 1 -6.27 28.30 4.18
N LEU A 2 -5.45 27.97 3.19
CA LEU A 2 -5.86 27.33 1.93
C LEU A 2 -4.84 26.27 1.44
N VAL A 3 -3.94 25.80 2.32
CA VAL A 3 -2.81 24.96 1.93
C VAL A 3 -2.95 23.50 2.40
N ASP A 4 -3.71 23.23 3.47
CA ASP A 4 -3.82 21.87 4.04
C ASP A 4 -4.68 20.89 3.21
N ARG A 5 -5.72 21.37 2.52
CA ARG A 5 -6.67 20.47 1.82
C ARG A 5 -6.10 19.88 0.53
N GLY A 6 -5.30 20.64 -0.23
CA GLY A 6 -4.67 20.16 -1.45
C GLY A 6 -3.61 19.08 -1.17
N LEU A 7 -2.81 19.29 -0.11
CA LEU A 7 -1.83 18.31 0.36
C LEU A 7 -2.49 17.06 0.94
N GLN A 8 -3.53 17.18 1.79
CA GLN A 8 -4.24 16.00 2.30
C GLN A 8 -4.97 15.20 1.21
N ALA A 9 -5.61 15.85 0.23
CA ALA A 9 -6.26 15.15 -0.88
C ALA A 9 -5.23 14.41 -1.75
N MET A 10 -4.10 15.05 -2.07
CA MET A 10 -2.98 14.39 -2.78
C MET A 10 -2.42 13.21 -1.98
N ASN A 11 -2.39 13.29 -0.65
CA ASN A 11 -1.94 12.19 0.21
C ASN A 11 -2.89 10.98 0.15
N VAL A 12 -4.21 11.19 0.12
CA VAL A 12 -5.21 10.12 0.01
C VAL A 12 -5.16 9.45 -1.37
N GLU A 13 -5.05 10.25 -2.44
CA GLU A 13 -4.97 9.73 -3.82
C GLU A 13 -3.71 8.88 -4.00
N LEU A 14 -2.57 9.34 -3.50
CA LEU A 14 -1.31 8.63 -3.62
C LEU A 14 -1.30 7.29 -2.87
N VAL A 15 -1.82 7.28 -1.63
CA VAL A 15 -1.98 6.05 -0.84
C VAL A 15 -2.95 5.08 -1.55
N SER A 16 -4.04 5.59 -2.12
CA SER A 16 -5.03 4.80 -2.86
C SER A 16 -4.43 4.18 -4.14
N ASP A 17 -3.68 4.97 -4.92
CA ASP A 17 -2.97 4.51 -6.11
C ASP A 17 -1.96 3.42 -5.78
N ALA A 18 -1.12 3.65 -4.77
CA ALA A 18 -0.12 2.68 -4.34
C ALA A 18 -0.78 1.37 -3.84
N TYR A 19 -1.91 1.49 -3.14
CA TYR A 19 -2.70 0.36 -2.69
C TYR A 19 -3.28 -0.42 -3.87
N ALA A 20 -3.88 0.25 -4.85
CA ALA A 20 -4.45 -0.40 -6.03
C ALA A 20 -3.39 -1.20 -6.80
N ILE A 21 -2.19 -0.63 -6.98
CA ILE A 21 -1.06 -1.29 -7.66
C ILE A 21 -0.62 -2.53 -6.88
N ALA A 22 -0.35 -2.37 -5.58
CA ALA A 22 0.14 -3.47 -4.74
C ALA A 22 -0.91 -4.59 -4.62
N ALA A 23 -2.17 -4.24 -4.40
CA ALA A 23 -3.26 -5.20 -4.26
C ALA A 23 -3.52 -5.95 -5.58
N ASN A 24 -3.41 -5.29 -6.73
CA ASN A 24 -3.52 -5.98 -8.02
C ASN A 24 -2.43 -7.05 -8.18
N TYR A 25 -1.17 -6.69 -7.90
CA TYR A 25 -0.07 -7.64 -7.95
C TYR A 25 -0.28 -8.82 -6.99
N LEU A 26 -0.60 -8.54 -5.72
CA LEU A 26 -0.74 -9.56 -4.68
C LEU A 26 -1.94 -10.48 -4.92
N ARG A 27 -3.02 -9.99 -5.54
CA ARG A 27 -4.14 -10.86 -5.98
C ARG A 27 -3.68 -11.79 -7.10
N ARG A 28 -2.99 -11.24 -8.10
CA ARG A 28 -2.47 -12.03 -9.25
C ARG A 28 -1.42 -13.06 -8.84
N SER A 29 -0.64 -12.80 -7.79
CA SER A 29 0.31 -13.77 -7.22
C SER A 29 -0.32 -14.78 -6.26
N GLY A 30 -1.59 -14.59 -5.88
CA GLY A 30 -2.27 -15.42 -4.88
C GLY A 30 -1.89 -15.12 -3.43
N ALA A 31 -1.10 -14.06 -3.19
CA ALA A 31 -0.69 -13.64 -1.85
C ALA A 31 -1.83 -13.00 -1.03
N ILE A 32 -2.86 -12.47 -1.68
CA ILE A 32 -4.13 -12.05 -1.05
C ILE A 32 -5.33 -12.58 -1.85
N PRO A 33 -6.49 -12.81 -1.21
CA PRO A 33 -7.71 -13.24 -1.90
C PRO A 33 -8.17 -12.22 -2.95
N ASP A 34 -8.65 -12.71 -4.09
CA ASP A 34 -9.26 -11.89 -5.14
C ASP A 34 -10.69 -11.48 -4.76
N THR A 35 -10.79 -10.56 -3.81
CA THR A 35 -12.04 -9.98 -3.32
C THR A 35 -12.00 -8.46 -3.32
N LEU A 36 -13.19 -7.84 -3.27
CA LEU A 36 -13.35 -6.39 -3.15
C LEU A 36 -13.07 -5.88 -1.72
N VAL A 37 -12.83 -6.77 -0.76
CA VAL A 37 -12.53 -6.39 0.63
C VAL A 37 -11.11 -5.82 0.70
N THR A 38 -10.97 -4.67 1.35
CA THR A 38 -9.67 -4.06 1.62
C THR A 38 -8.83 -4.97 2.50
N ASN A 39 -7.60 -5.25 2.06
CA ASN A 39 -6.61 -5.92 2.89
C ASN A 39 -5.98 -4.90 3.84
N GLU A 40 -6.48 -4.87 5.08
CA GLU A 40 -6.10 -3.89 6.10
C GLU A 40 -4.59 -3.90 6.38
N ARG A 41 -3.98 -5.08 6.40
CA ARG A 41 -2.53 -5.24 6.61
C ARG A 41 -1.71 -4.59 5.49
N LEU A 42 -2.12 -4.77 4.24
CA LEU A 42 -1.45 -4.10 3.11
C LEU A 42 -1.60 -2.58 3.21
N LEU A 43 -2.81 -2.09 3.53
CA LEU A 43 -3.08 -0.68 3.71
C LEU A 43 -2.21 -0.08 4.82
N GLU A 44 -2.06 -0.77 5.95
CA GLU A 44 -1.22 -0.33 7.06
C GLU A 44 0.26 -0.21 6.66
N ILE A 45 0.79 -1.16 5.89
CA ILE A 45 2.17 -1.10 5.38
C ILE A 45 2.37 0.15 4.50
N ILE A 46 1.41 0.43 3.62
CA ILE A 46 1.46 1.59 2.72
C ILE A 46 1.41 2.89 3.54
N ILE A 47 0.49 3.00 4.51
CA ILE A 47 0.39 4.18 5.38
C ILE A 47 1.70 4.41 6.13
N LYS A 48 2.32 3.37 6.69
CA LYS A 48 3.60 3.47 7.41
C LYS A 48 4.74 3.92 6.50
N LEU A 49 4.84 3.36 5.30
CA LEU A 49 5.86 3.77 4.32
C LEU A 49 5.66 5.21 3.86
N PHE A 50 4.42 5.62 3.64
CA PHE A 50 4.06 6.99 3.27
C PHE A 50 4.43 7.98 4.38
N GLN A 51 4.08 7.67 5.64
CA GLN A 51 4.47 8.47 6.80
C GLN A 51 5.99 8.58 6.99
N HIS A 52 6.75 7.61 6.48
CA HIS A 52 8.22 7.64 6.45
C HIS A 52 8.82 8.38 5.24
N GLY A 53 8.01 9.04 4.42
CA GLY A 53 8.46 9.92 3.34
C GLY A 53 8.46 9.29 1.94
N GLU A 54 7.83 8.13 1.75
CA GLU A 54 7.72 7.50 0.43
C GLU A 54 6.56 8.08 -0.39
N PHE A 55 6.80 9.22 -1.02
CA PHE A 55 5.82 9.94 -1.87
C PHE A 55 5.87 9.57 -3.35
N ASN A 56 6.56 8.49 -3.72
CA ASN A 56 6.53 7.99 -5.10
C ASN A 56 5.61 6.76 -5.14
N LYS A 57 4.47 6.85 -5.82
CA LYS A 57 3.44 5.79 -5.81
C LYS A 57 3.95 4.40 -6.21
N ILE A 58 4.81 4.33 -7.24
CA ILE A 58 5.39 3.06 -7.71
C ILE A 58 6.35 2.48 -6.66
N ARG A 59 7.21 3.32 -6.09
CA ARG A 59 8.17 2.91 -5.06
C ARG A 59 7.46 2.50 -3.78
N LEU A 60 6.41 3.22 -3.39
CA LEU A 60 5.57 2.95 -2.25
C LEU A 60 4.89 1.58 -2.40
N ALA A 61 4.25 1.32 -3.55
CA ALA A 61 3.63 0.03 -3.86
C ALA A 61 4.65 -1.12 -3.83
N ASN A 62 5.80 -0.97 -4.50
CA ASN A 62 6.83 -2.01 -4.54
C ASN A 62 7.41 -2.32 -3.15
N LYS A 63 7.68 -1.29 -2.34
CA LYS A 63 8.12 -1.48 -0.95
C LYS A 63 7.05 -2.17 -0.10
N ALA A 64 5.78 -1.86 -0.34
CA ALA A 64 4.68 -2.50 0.35
C ALA A 64 4.56 -3.99 -0.01
N ILE A 65 4.66 -4.34 -1.30
CA ILE A 65 4.69 -5.74 -1.78
C ILE A 65 5.80 -6.52 -1.07
N VAL A 66 7.04 -6.04 -1.14
CA VAL A 66 8.20 -6.71 -0.54
C VAL A 66 8.00 -6.94 0.96
N ARG A 67 7.52 -5.93 1.69
CA ARG A 67 7.26 -6.05 3.14
C ARG A 67 6.10 -7.00 3.44
N PHE A 68 5.05 -6.98 2.62
CA PHE A 68 3.89 -7.84 2.78
C PHE A 68 4.29 -9.31 2.62
N GLU A 69 5.01 -9.64 1.55
CA GLU A 69 5.46 -11.00 1.26
C GLU A 69 6.46 -11.52 2.31
N ALA A 70 7.42 -10.69 2.73
CA ALA A 70 8.40 -11.07 3.77
C ALA A 70 7.72 -11.46 5.09
N GLN A 71 6.73 -10.68 5.52
CA GLN A 71 5.97 -10.97 6.74
C GLN A 71 4.98 -12.14 6.56
N SER A 72 4.50 -12.42 5.33
CA SER A 72 3.63 -13.56 5.06
C SER A 72 4.42 -14.87 5.02
N GLY A 73 5.63 -14.86 4.45
CA GLY A 73 6.57 -15.99 4.49
C GLY A 73 7.04 -16.31 5.91
N ALA A 74 7.28 -15.29 6.76
CA ALA A 74 7.64 -15.47 8.16
C ALA A 74 6.53 -16.12 9.02
N ARG A 75 5.28 -16.19 8.53
CA ARG A 75 4.17 -16.85 9.21
C ARG A 75 3.97 -18.31 8.78
N ALA A 76 4.65 -18.74 7.71
CA ALA A 76 4.56 -20.08 7.14
C ALA A 76 5.78 -20.97 7.48
N ALA A 77 6.79 -20.42 8.17
CA ALA A 77 7.98 -21.10 8.67
C ALA A 77 7.92 -21.25 10.19
#